data_AF-A0A958Q4X7-F1
#
_entry.id   AF-A0A958Q4X7-F1
#
_cell.length_a   1.000
_cell.length_b   1.000
_cell.length_c   1.000
_cell.angle_alpha   90.00
_cell.angle_beta   90.00
_cell.angle_gamma   90.00
#
_symmetry.space_group_name_H-M   'P 1'
#
loop_
_entity.id
_entity.type
_entity.pdbx_description
1 polymer ?
#
loop_
_entity_poly.entity_id
_entity_poly.type
_entity_poly.pdbx_seq_one_letter_code
_entity_poly.pdbx_strand_id
1 'polypeptide(L)'
;KSLFTIDNTSLFGEAGSVWIASEDRALWGQPDLYNLYWTNQIDDSGSRTAQDPYGYIDGGRLPSGSYQFCCNSATWRSAAVAVNLMPELRAVWNNESFMEYEKRWVSFGAWTQPDPCAPVEGTCTGGSNAGAKCTSASETSSTPRCGTGTCTMNSDLLGVTYGDDGTGDCIADADSSDGVGRFPALHGASSNDGDWTSTFAAQMLDAYPLE
;
A
#
# COMPACT_ATOMS: atom_id res chain seq x y z
N LYS A 1 13.35 -3.24 -25.66
CA LYS A 1 12.25 -4.07 -25.07
C LYS A 1 12.91 -5.03 -24.10
N SER A 2 12.45 -5.09 -22.85
CA SER A 2 13.18 -5.61 -21.67
C SER A 2 14.41 -4.79 -21.27
N LEU A 3 14.33 -4.15 -20.10
CA LEU A 3 15.19 -4.41 -18.93
C LEU A 3 14.81 -3.38 -17.85
N PHE A 4 13.86 -3.72 -16.97
CA PHE A 4 13.68 -2.99 -15.72
C PHE A 4 14.92 -3.24 -14.87
N THR A 5 15.86 -2.30 -14.94
CA THR A 5 17.04 -2.30 -14.07
C THR A 5 16.63 -1.55 -12.82
N ILE A 6 16.36 -2.28 -11.72
CA ILE A 6 16.38 -1.68 -10.40
C ILE A 6 17.83 -1.24 -10.19
N ASP A 7 18.06 0.07 -10.24
CA ASP A 7 19.38 0.63 -10.01
C ASP A 7 19.70 0.50 -8.52
N ASN A 8 20.57 -0.46 -8.17
CA ASN A 8 21.05 -0.65 -6.80
C ASN A 8 21.83 0.56 -6.24
N THR A 9 21.99 1.65 -6.99
CA THR A 9 22.48 2.94 -6.49
C THR A 9 21.38 3.90 -6.03
N SER A 10 20.08 3.64 -6.28
CA SER A 10 19.00 4.43 -5.70
C SER A 10 18.88 4.14 -4.21
N LEU A 11 19.60 4.91 -3.39
CA LEU A 11 19.57 4.80 -1.94
C LEU A 11 18.16 5.13 -1.43
N PHE A 12 17.53 4.15 -0.77
CA PHE A 12 16.34 4.18 0.11
C PHE A 12 15.53 5.50 0.23
N GLY A 13 16.16 6.62 0.58
CA GLY A 13 15.50 7.93 0.73
C GLY A 13 15.23 8.70 -0.57
N GLU A 14 16.00 8.49 -1.64
CA GLU A 14 15.92 9.30 -2.88
C GLU A 14 14.74 8.90 -3.77
N ALA A 15 14.43 7.60 -3.80
CA ALA A 15 13.26 7.05 -4.48
C ALA A 15 11.95 7.37 -3.75
N GLY A 16 12.01 7.76 -2.47
CA GLY A 16 10.82 8.04 -1.67
C GLY A 16 9.95 6.80 -1.47
N SER A 17 10.50 5.59 -1.34
CA SER A 17 9.72 4.35 -1.13
C SER A 17 8.57 4.15 -2.14
N VAL A 18 8.77 4.54 -3.40
CA VAL A 18 7.87 4.26 -4.51
C VAL A 18 8.64 3.65 -5.66
N TRP A 19 7.95 2.88 -6.49
CA TRP A 19 8.53 2.16 -7.60
C TRP A 19 7.50 1.95 -8.72
N ILE A 20 7.98 1.69 -9.93
CA ILE A 20 7.11 1.38 -11.07
C ILE A 20 6.99 -0.13 -11.21
N ALA A 21 5.78 -0.64 -10.96
CA ALA A 21 5.41 -2.02 -11.18
C ALA A 21 5.14 -2.31 -12.67
N SER A 22 4.90 -3.59 -12.99
CA SER A 22 4.44 -3.99 -14.32
C SER A 22 3.19 -3.18 -14.73
N GLU A 23 3.09 -2.88 -16.04
CA GLU A 23 2.08 -1.98 -16.62
C GLU A 23 2.29 -0.48 -16.32
N ASP A 24 3.54 -0.08 -16.08
CA ASP A 24 3.95 1.32 -15.83
C ASP A 24 3.19 1.95 -14.63
N ARG A 25 2.94 1.11 -13.61
CA ARG A 25 2.05 1.38 -12.48
C ARG A 25 2.84 1.82 -11.25
N ALA A 26 2.73 3.09 -10.83
CA ALA A 26 3.41 3.58 -9.63
C ALA A 26 2.77 3.01 -8.35
N LEU A 27 3.54 2.26 -7.56
CA LEU A 27 3.12 1.63 -6.30
C LEU A 27 3.99 2.09 -5.13
N TRP A 28 3.40 2.05 -3.94
CA TRP A 28 4.08 2.34 -2.68
C TRP A 28 4.80 1.12 -2.10
N GLY A 29 5.95 1.36 -1.49
CA GLY A 29 6.68 0.42 -0.68
C GLY A 29 8.18 0.37 -0.99
N GLN A 30 8.92 -0.20 -0.06
CA GLN A 30 10.37 -0.42 -0.13
C GLN A 30 10.67 -1.86 -0.53
N PRO A 31 11.77 -2.11 -1.25
CA PRO A 31 12.25 -3.46 -1.51
C PRO A 31 12.71 -4.12 -0.21
N ASP A 32 11.77 -4.81 0.44
CA ASP A 32 11.94 -5.55 1.68
C ASP A 32 11.91 -7.07 1.41
N LEU A 33 12.34 -7.84 2.40
CA LEU A 33 12.20 -9.30 2.35
C LEU A 33 10.73 -9.70 2.43
N TYR A 34 10.32 -10.66 1.60
CA TYR A 34 9.02 -11.35 1.62
C TYR A 34 8.47 -11.60 3.04
N ASN A 35 9.33 -12.10 3.95
CA ASN A 35 8.95 -12.36 5.34
C ASN A 35 8.52 -11.10 6.10
N LEU A 36 9.16 -9.95 5.88
CA LEU A 36 8.83 -8.70 6.58
C LEU A 36 7.47 -8.15 6.14
N TYR A 37 7.09 -8.34 4.87
CA TYR A 37 5.74 -8.01 4.40
C TYR A 37 4.70 -8.89 5.10
N TRP A 38 4.86 -10.22 5.08
CA TRP A 38 3.84 -11.12 5.64
C TRP A 38 3.77 -11.09 7.17
N THR A 39 4.91 -11.01 7.88
CA THR A 39 4.91 -10.76 9.33
C THR A 39 4.12 -9.49 9.64
N ASN A 40 4.34 -8.41 8.90
CA ASN A 40 3.57 -7.17 9.07
C ASN A 40 2.06 -7.40 8.87
N GLN A 41 1.62 -8.14 7.83
CA GLN A 41 0.20 -8.44 7.64
C GLN A 41 -0.43 -9.31 8.74
N ILE A 42 0.37 -10.20 9.35
CA ILE A 42 -0.07 -11.17 10.36
C ILE A 42 -0.17 -10.53 11.75
N ASP A 43 0.87 -9.83 12.20
CA ASP A 43 1.02 -9.39 13.59
C ASP A 43 1.42 -7.91 13.78
N ASP A 44 1.54 -7.14 12.69
CA ASP A 44 1.90 -5.71 12.72
C ASP A 44 3.30 -5.42 13.32
N SER A 45 4.18 -6.43 13.37
CA SER A 45 5.58 -6.31 13.86
C SER A 45 6.65 -6.28 12.76
N GLY A 46 6.26 -6.50 11.50
CA GLY A 46 7.15 -6.42 10.34
C GLY A 46 7.40 -4.98 9.85
N SER A 47 7.87 -4.85 8.61
CA SER A 47 8.14 -3.53 8.03
C SER A 47 6.85 -2.87 7.54
N ARG A 48 6.46 -1.76 8.19
CA ARG A 48 5.32 -0.92 7.76
C ARG A 48 5.52 -0.27 6.39
N THR A 49 6.73 -0.30 5.83
CA THR A 49 7.09 0.20 4.51
C THR A 49 7.34 -0.89 3.47
N ALA A 50 7.25 -2.19 3.82
CA ALA A 50 7.51 -3.26 2.86
C ALA A 50 6.57 -3.19 1.65
N GLN A 51 7.14 -3.19 0.44
CA GLN A 51 6.36 -3.32 -0.79
C GLN A 51 5.61 -4.66 -0.85
N ASP A 52 4.59 -4.73 -1.69
CA ASP A 52 3.99 -5.99 -2.10
C ASP A 52 5.05 -6.90 -2.77
N PRO A 53 5.31 -8.12 -2.25
CA PRO A 53 6.27 -9.04 -2.86
C PRO A 53 5.90 -9.47 -4.29
N TYR A 54 4.63 -9.34 -4.72
CA TYR A 54 4.16 -9.73 -6.06
C TYR A 54 3.87 -8.56 -7.00
N GLY A 55 3.90 -7.31 -6.51
CA GLY A 55 3.79 -6.11 -7.35
C GLY A 55 2.41 -5.76 -7.90
N TYR A 56 1.34 -6.23 -7.27
CA TYR A 56 -0.04 -5.88 -7.63
C TYR A 56 -0.58 -4.67 -6.88
N ILE A 57 -0.15 -4.47 -5.63
CA ILE A 57 -0.75 -3.50 -4.70
C ILE A 57 0.27 -2.59 -4.00
N ASP A 58 -0.21 -1.47 -3.45
CA ASP A 58 0.54 -0.67 -2.49
C ASP A 58 0.91 -1.52 -1.26
N GLY A 59 2.15 -1.36 -0.79
CA GLY A 59 2.69 -2.10 0.36
C GLY A 59 2.25 -1.58 1.73
N GLY A 60 3.00 -2.00 2.75
CA GLY A 60 2.77 -1.67 4.16
C GLY A 60 1.69 -2.52 4.82
N ARG A 61 1.34 -2.17 6.07
CA ARG A 61 0.37 -2.95 6.86
C ARG A 61 -1.04 -2.86 6.29
N LEU A 62 -1.41 -1.68 5.82
CA LEU A 62 -2.75 -1.37 5.39
C LEU A 62 -2.60 -0.34 4.27
N PRO A 63 -2.88 -0.69 3.00
CA PRO A 63 -3.04 0.28 1.94
C PRO A 63 -4.07 1.33 2.38
N SER A 64 -3.88 2.59 2.01
CA SER A 64 -4.69 3.71 2.52
C SER A 64 -4.51 4.02 4.01
N GLY A 65 -3.54 3.43 4.69
CA GLY A 65 -3.31 3.59 6.13
C GLY A 65 -1.83 3.60 6.52
N SER A 66 -1.56 3.43 7.82
CA SER A 66 -0.18 3.36 8.38
C SER A 66 0.73 4.49 7.83
N TYR A 67 2.01 4.20 7.57
CA TYR A 67 2.98 5.19 7.09
C TYR A 67 2.70 5.71 5.68
N GLN A 68 1.96 4.98 4.83
CA GLN A 68 1.49 5.49 3.55
C GLN A 68 0.62 6.74 3.81
N PHE A 69 -0.51 6.56 4.51
CA PHE A 69 -1.48 7.63 4.74
C PHE A 69 -0.99 8.70 5.73
N CYS A 70 -0.51 8.31 6.92
CA CYS A 70 -0.27 9.29 7.98
C CYS A 70 0.85 10.25 7.59
N CYS A 71 1.92 9.69 7.04
CA CYS A 71 3.23 10.27 7.23
C CYS A 71 3.88 10.65 5.89
N ASN A 72 3.46 9.98 4.81
CA ASN A 72 3.93 10.21 3.46
C ASN A 72 2.90 10.99 2.63
N SER A 73 1.68 10.50 2.47
CA SER A 73 0.70 11.03 1.49
C SER A 73 0.60 12.55 1.43
N ALA A 74 0.29 13.25 2.52
CA ALA A 74 0.15 14.70 2.44
C ALA A 74 1.49 15.46 2.39
N THR A 75 2.55 14.92 3.01
CA THR A 75 3.87 15.57 3.04
C THR A 75 4.54 15.49 1.67
N TRP A 76 4.40 14.34 1.00
CA TRP A 76 4.91 14.07 -0.35
C TRP A 76 4.11 14.80 -1.42
N ARG A 77 2.77 14.79 -1.36
CA ARG A 77 1.93 15.61 -2.24
C ARG A 77 2.33 17.09 -2.22
N SER A 78 2.64 17.60 -1.02
CA SER A 78 3.14 18.97 -0.85
C SER A 78 4.52 19.17 -1.51
N ALA A 79 5.43 18.20 -1.39
CA ALA A 79 6.72 18.23 -2.07
C ALA A 79 6.60 18.14 -3.60
N ALA A 80 5.70 17.28 -4.11
CA ALA A 80 5.40 17.17 -5.54
C ALA A 80 4.87 18.49 -6.12
N VAL A 81 3.92 19.15 -5.44
CA VAL A 81 3.45 20.48 -5.85
C VAL A 81 4.58 21.51 -5.82
N ALA A 82 5.38 21.55 -4.76
CA ALA A 82 6.51 22.47 -4.67
C ALA A 82 7.52 22.30 -5.82
N VAL A 83 7.82 21.05 -6.19
CA VAL A 83 8.73 20.72 -7.31
C VAL A 83 8.11 21.02 -8.67
N ASN A 84 6.79 20.84 -8.83
CA ASN A 84 6.08 21.22 -10.04
C ASN A 84 6.03 22.75 -10.24
N LEU A 85 5.96 23.52 -9.15
CA LEU A 85 5.96 24.99 -9.16
C LEU A 85 7.36 25.62 -9.33
N MET A 86 8.43 24.87 -9.05
CA MET A 86 9.82 25.33 -9.11
C MET A 86 10.61 24.51 -10.14
N PRO A 87 10.57 24.87 -11.44
CA PRO A 87 11.14 24.05 -12.51
C PRO A 87 12.67 23.85 -12.38
N GLU A 88 13.38 24.78 -11.74
CA GLU A 88 14.80 24.63 -11.41
C GLU A 88 15.05 23.50 -10.40
N LEU A 89 14.11 23.22 -9.48
CA LEU A 89 14.19 22.05 -8.61
C LEU A 89 13.93 20.77 -9.38
N ARG A 90 12.95 20.75 -10.30
CA ARG A 90 12.69 19.59 -11.15
C ARG A 90 13.90 19.22 -12.03
N ALA A 91 14.69 20.21 -12.47
CA ALA A 91 15.94 19.96 -13.19
C ALA A 91 17.03 19.26 -12.35
N VAL A 92 16.94 19.32 -11.01
CA VAL A 92 17.87 18.67 -10.07
C VAL A 92 17.29 17.35 -9.52
N TRP A 93 15.99 17.30 -9.26
CA TRP A 93 15.27 16.14 -8.75
C TRP A 93 14.09 15.79 -9.64
N ASN A 94 14.36 14.96 -10.66
CA ASN A 94 13.36 14.49 -11.62
C ASN A 94 12.96 13.02 -11.36
N ASN A 95 12.49 12.74 -10.14
CA ASN A 95 11.97 11.43 -9.76
C ASN A 95 10.55 11.26 -10.33
N GLU A 96 10.44 10.78 -11.57
CA GLU A 96 9.14 10.58 -12.23
C GLU A 96 8.27 9.53 -11.51
N SER A 97 8.86 8.48 -10.91
CA SER A 97 8.09 7.50 -10.12
C SER A 97 7.37 8.12 -8.92
N PHE A 98 7.98 9.10 -8.27
CA PHE A 98 7.37 9.88 -7.20
C PHE A 98 6.26 10.81 -7.73
N MET A 99 6.51 11.51 -8.84
CA MET A 99 5.50 12.39 -9.43
C MET A 99 4.27 11.61 -9.92
N GLU A 100 4.46 10.45 -10.55
CA GLU A 100 3.36 9.59 -10.99
C GLU A 100 2.64 8.93 -9.80
N TYR A 101 3.35 8.53 -8.75
CA TYR A 101 2.74 8.04 -7.51
C TYR A 101 1.81 9.08 -6.87
N GLU A 102 2.27 10.33 -6.76
CA GLU A 102 1.53 11.42 -6.13
C GLU A 102 0.33 11.88 -6.97
N LYS A 103 0.47 12.01 -8.29
CA LYS A 103 -0.70 12.21 -9.18
C LYS A 103 -1.72 11.10 -9.00
N ARG A 104 -1.29 9.83 -9.02
CA ARG A 104 -2.15 8.67 -8.81
C ARG A 104 -2.78 8.67 -7.40
N TRP A 105 -2.08 9.10 -6.36
CA TRP A 105 -2.67 9.24 -5.02
C TRP A 105 -3.74 10.35 -4.98
N VAL A 106 -3.53 11.46 -5.68
CA VAL A 106 -4.49 12.58 -5.77
C VAL A 106 -5.70 12.24 -6.64
N SER A 107 -5.51 11.55 -7.76
CA SER A 107 -6.59 11.23 -8.69
C SER A 107 -7.36 9.96 -8.33
N PHE A 108 -6.69 9.01 -7.67
CA PHE A 108 -7.20 7.66 -7.44
C PHE A 108 -7.12 7.24 -5.96
N GLY A 109 -5.99 7.44 -5.28
CA GLY A 109 -5.76 6.98 -3.90
C GLY A 109 -5.02 5.64 -3.84
N ALA A 110 -5.32 4.84 -2.82
CA ALA A 110 -4.63 3.56 -2.58
C ALA A 110 -4.90 2.51 -3.68
N TRP A 111 -3.83 1.86 -4.15
CA TRP A 111 -3.93 0.87 -5.22
C TRP A 111 -3.92 -0.56 -4.68
N THR A 112 -5.03 -1.28 -4.82
CA THR A 112 -5.18 -2.65 -4.30
C THR A 112 -5.83 -3.65 -5.26
N GLN A 113 -6.08 -3.27 -6.52
CA GLN A 113 -6.74 -4.13 -7.53
C GLN A 113 -6.22 -3.85 -8.96
N PRO A 114 -6.27 -4.84 -9.88
CA PRO A 114 -6.56 -6.25 -9.62
C PRO A 114 -5.43 -6.89 -8.81
N ASP A 115 -5.78 -7.59 -7.74
CA ASP A 115 -4.87 -8.38 -6.92
C ASP A 115 -5.36 -9.83 -6.91
N PRO A 116 -4.63 -10.79 -7.50
CA PRO A 116 -5.05 -12.18 -7.54
C PRO A 116 -4.76 -12.93 -6.23
N CYS A 117 -4.03 -12.34 -5.30
CA CYS A 117 -3.46 -13.05 -4.14
C CYS A 117 -4.45 -13.20 -2.98
N ALA A 118 -4.50 -14.37 -2.38
CA ALA A 118 -5.39 -14.64 -1.25
C ALA A 118 -5.10 -13.73 -0.03
N PRO A 119 -6.15 -13.25 0.66
CA PRO A 119 -6.01 -12.43 1.87
C PRO A 119 -5.43 -13.20 3.06
N VAL A 120 -4.80 -12.51 4.01
CA VAL A 120 -4.37 -13.12 5.28
C VAL A 120 -5.58 -13.61 6.05
N GLU A 121 -5.60 -14.89 6.39
CA GLU A 121 -6.68 -15.54 7.11
C GLU A 121 -6.44 -15.56 8.64
N GLY A 122 -7.52 -15.44 9.40
CA GLY A 122 -7.53 -15.45 10.85
C GLY A 122 -8.87 -15.89 11.43
N THR A 123 -8.95 -15.86 12.77
CA THR A 123 -10.19 -16.14 13.52
C THR A 123 -10.51 -14.99 14.46
N CYS A 124 -11.79 -14.62 14.53
CA CYS A 124 -12.26 -13.59 15.45
C CYS A 124 -12.17 -14.04 16.91
N THR A 125 -11.45 -13.28 17.73
CA THR A 125 -11.36 -13.45 19.18
C THR A 125 -12.16 -12.35 19.88
N GLY A 126 -13.11 -12.76 20.72
CA GLY A 126 -14.10 -11.84 21.31
C GLY A 126 -15.08 -11.26 20.28
N GLY A 127 -15.81 -10.21 20.68
CA GLY A 127 -16.82 -9.58 19.85
C GLY A 127 -18.12 -10.38 19.70
N SER A 128 -19.01 -9.90 18.83
CA SER A 128 -20.30 -10.53 18.52
C SER A 128 -20.21 -11.73 17.59
N ASN A 129 -19.06 -11.95 16.95
CA ASN A 129 -18.79 -13.03 16.00
C ASN A 129 -17.54 -13.85 16.37
N ALA A 130 -17.25 -14.00 17.67
CA ALA A 130 -16.14 -14.83 18.16
C ALA A 130 -16.18 -16.26 17.54
N GLY A 131 -15.04 -16.71 17.02
CA GLY A 131 -14.90 -18.00 16.32
C GLY A 131 -15.22 -17.95 14.81
N ALA A 132 -15.68 -16.84 14.25
CA ALA A 132 -15.82 -16.68 12.81
C ALA A 132 -14.46 -16.52 12.11
N LYS A 133 -14.37 -16.95 10.84
CA LYS A 133 -13.25 -16.61 9.95
C LYS A 133 -13.22 -15.08 9.75
N CYS A 134 -12.02 -14.53 9.68
CA CYS A 134 -11.79 -13.15 9.25
C CYS A 134 -10.59 -13.12 8.29
N THR A 135 -10.61 -12.18 7.34
CA THR A 135 -9.62 -12.05 6.26
C THR A 135 -9.08 -10.62 6.22
N SER A 136 -7.97 -10.36 5.51
CA SER A 136 -7.58 -8.99 5.17
C SER A 136 -8.48 -8.36 4.12
N ALA A 137 -9.15 -9.16 3.30
CA ALA A 137 -10.06 -8.65 2.28
C ALA A 137 -11.25 -7.87 2.88
N SER A 138 -11.72 -8.34 4.04
CA SER A 138 -12.74 -7.66 4.86
C SER A 138 -12.23 -6.46 5.69
N GLU A 139 -10.96 -6.05 5.57
CA GLU A 139 -10.41 -4.92 6.33
C GLU A 139 -10.79 -3.58 5.68
N THR A 140 -11.41 -2.70 6.47
CA THR A 140 -11.71 -1.32 6.07
C THR A 140 -11.09 -0.34 7.06
N SER A 141 -10.91 0.91 6.66
CA SER A 141 -10.42 1.98 7.55
C SER A 141 -11.37 2.34 8.71
N SER A 142 -12.62 1.84 8.70
CA SER A 142 -13.70 2.26 9.61
C SER A 142 -14.40 1.12 10.36
N THR A 143 -14.24 -0.13 9.93
CA THR A 143 -14.96 -1.28 10.48
C THR A 143 -13.99 -2.40 10.86
N PRO A 144 -13.88 -2.77 12.15
CA PRO A 144 -13.04 -3.90 12.56
C PRO A 144 -13.57 -5.21 11.99
N ARG A 145 -12.67 -6.05 11.47
CA ARG A 145 -12.93 -7.37 10.86
C ARG A 145 -13.80 -8.31 11.74
N CYS A 146 -13.92 -8.04 13.03
CA CYS A 146 -14.61 -8.84 14.05
C CYS A 146 -15.60 -8.03 14.91
N GLY A 147 -16.15 -6.93 14.37
CA GLY A 147 -17.08 -6.07 15.09
C GLY A 147 -16.42 -5.34 16.26
N THR A 148 -16.62 -5.83 17.49
CA THR A 148 -15.92 -5.36 18.70
C THR A 148 -14.81 -6.30 19.19
N GLY A 149 -14.59 -7.43 18.51
CA GLY A 149 -13.49 -8.36 18.74
C GLY A 149 -12.26 -8.02 17.88
N THR A 150 -11.23 -8.85 18.00
CA THR A 150 -9.98 -8.75 17.24
C THR A 150 -9.86 -9.92 16.28
N CYS A 151 -9.39 -9.67 15.05
CA CYS A 151 -9.03 -10.77 14.16
C CYS A 151 -7.62 -11.24 14.52
N THR A 152 -7.50 -12.48 14.99
CA THR A 152 -6.19 -13.10 15.25
C THR A 152 -5.78 -13.84 13.98
N MET A 153 -4.83 -13.29 13.24
CA MET A 153 -4.29 -13.91 12.02
C MET A 153 -3.61 -15.23 12.35
N ASN A 154 -3.67 -16.19 11.44
CA ASN A 154 -3.05 -17.49 11.64
C ASN A 154 -1.79 -17.62 10.76
N SER A 155 -0.62 -17.55 11.38
CA SER A 155 0.68 -17.73 10.73
C SER A 155 0.87 -19.12 10.12
N ASP A 156 0.22 -20.15 10.65
CA ASP A 156 0.38 -21.54 10.21
C ASP A 156 -0.27 -21.79 8.83
N LEU A 157 -1.00 -20.80 8.31
CA LEU A 157 -1.62 -20.80 6.99
C LEU A 157 -0.80 -20.07 5.91
N LEU A 158 0.31 -19.43 6.28
CA LEU A 158 1.25 -18.81 5.34
C LEU A 158 1.97 -19.90 4.52
N GLY A 159 1.89 -19.81 3.20
CA GLY A 159 2.32 -20.87 2.28
C GLY A 159 1.33 -22.05 2.18
N VAL A 160 0.10 -21.91 2.70
CA VAL A 160 -0.95 -22.95 2.67
C VAL A 160 -2.26 -22.44 2.09
N THR A 161 -2.79 -21.32 2.58
CA THR A 161 -4.02 -20.67 2.04
C THR A 161 -3.80 -19.23 1.57
N TYR A 162 -2.72 -18.59 2.02
CA TYR A 162 -2.22 -17.31 1.49
C TYR A 162 -0.69 -17.31 1.54
N GLY A 163 -0.03 -16.40 0.83
CA GLY A 163 1.43 -16.39 0.73
C GLY A 163 1.94 -16.89 -0.62
N ASP A 164 3.17 -17.40 -0.62
CA ASP A 164 3.88 -17.91 -1.80
C ASP A 164 3.35 -19.30 -2.15
N ASP A 165 3.18 -19.60 -3.43
CA ASP A 165 2.65 -20.89 -3.90
C ASP A 165 3.75 -21.97 -4.10
N GLY A 166 5.01 -21.64 -3.81
CA GLY A 166 6.19 -22.47 -4.03
C GLY A 166 6.82 -22.30 -5.41
N THR A 167 6.25 -21.47 -6.29
CA THR A 167 6.76 -21.18 -7.65
C THR A 167 7.31 -19.76 -7.80
N GLY A 168 7.10 -18.90 -6.80
CA GLY A 168 7.43 -17.47 -6.81
C GLY A 168 6.24 -16.56 -7.14
N ASP A 169 5.07 -17.14 -7.40
CA ASP A 169 3.79 -16.44 -7.47
C ASP A 169 3.04 -16.53 -6.12
N CYS A 170 1.90 -15.85 -6.01
CA CYS A 170 1.06 -15.92 -4.82
C CYS A 170 -0.01 -17.03 -4.93
N ILE A 171 -0.37 -17.60 -3.78
CA ILE A 171 -1.56 -18.44 -3.66
C ILE A 171 -2.77 -17.60 -4.06
N ALA A 172 -3.46 -18.04 -5.11
CA ALA A 172 -4.58 -17.31 -5.70
C ALA A 172 -5.80 -17.28 -4.77
N ASP A 173 -6.49 -16.15 -4.74
CA ASP A 173 -7.74 -16.01 -4.03
C ASP A 173 -8.85 -16.84 -4.71
N ALA A 174 -9.51 -17.67 -3.90
CA ALA A 174 -10.60 -18.55 -4.32
C ALA A 174 -11.96 -18.14 -3.70
N ASP A 175 -11.99 -17.16 -2.79
CA ASP A 175 -13.19 -16.76 -2.05
C ASP A 175 -13.71 -15.42 -2.56
N SER A 176 -14.50 -15.45 -3.64
CA SER A 176 -15.04 -14.21 -4.23
C SER A 176 -16.13 -13.52 -3.38
N SER A 177 -16.31 -13.89 -2.12
CA SER A 177 -17.45 -13.45 -1.28
C SER A 177 -17.17 -12.21 -0.44
N ASP A 178 -15.90 -11.91 -0.13
CA ASP A 178 -15.46 -10.66 0.51
C ASP A 178 -14.70 -9.70 -0.45
N GLY A 179 -14.63 -10.07 -1.72
CA GLY A 179 -14.03 -9.32 -2.82
C GLY A 179 -13.18 -10.25 -3.69
N VAL A 180 -12.07 -9.76 -4.23
CA VAL A 180 -11.00 -10.59 -4.78
C VAL A 180 -9.68 -9.94 -4.36
N GLY A 181 -8.73 -10.70 -3.84
CA GLY A 181 -7.41 -10.18 -3.47
C GLY A 181 -7.30 -9.80 -1.99
N ARG A 182 -6.14 -9.28 -1.59
CA ARG A 182 -5.81 -9.05 -0.17
C ARG A 182 -6.56 -7.88 0.48
N PHE A 183 -6.92 -6.84 -0.30
CA PHE A 183 -7.51 -5.58 0.20
C PHE A 183 -8.50 -4.92 -0.80
N PRO A 184 -9.53 -5.63 -1.31
CA PRO A 184 -10.44 -5.13 -2.33
C PRO A 184 -11.25 -3.91 -1.84
N ALA A 185 -11.62 -3.88 -0.55
CA ALA A 185 -12.39 -2.79 0.04
C ALA A 185 -11.62 -1.44 0.17
N LEU A 186 -10.32 -1.43 -0.11
CA LEU A 186 -9.45 -0.25 -0.01
C LEU A 186 -9.03 0.32 -1.38
N HIS A 187 -9.55 -0.23 -2.48
CA HIS A 187 -9.20 0.24 -3.81
C HIS A 187 -9.75 1.65 -4.06
N GLY A 188 -8.86 2.62 -4.24
CA GLY A 188 -9.18 4.03 -4.39
C GLY A 188 -9.49 4.76 -3.06
N ALA A 189 -9.18 4.13 -1.92
CA ALA A 189 -9.37 4.75 -0.61
C ALA A 189 -8.34 5.89 -0.37
N SER A 190 -8.72 6.86 0.48
CA SER A 190 -7.94 8.06 0.82
C SER A 190 -7.39 8.88 -0.37
N SER A 191 -8.09 8.83 -1.52
CA SER A 191 -7.80 9.69 -2.66
C SER A 191 -7.74 11.16 -2.23
N ASN A 192 -6.63 11.82 -2.57
CA ASN A 192 -6.35 13.21 -2.18
C ASN A 192 -6.43 13.49 -0.65
N ASP A 193 -6.09 12.53 0.20
CA ASP A 193 -6.14 12.65 1.67
C ASP A 193 -4.79 12.26 2.35
N GLY A 194 -4.63 12.54 3.65
CA GLY A 194 -3.44 12.21 4.45
C GLY A 194 -3.22 13.11 5.67
N ASP A 195 -2.57 12.59 6.72
CA ASP A 195 -2.31 13.33 7.96
C ASP A 195 -1.14 14.34 7.87
N TRP A 196 -0.89 15.07 8.96
CA TRP A 196 0.26 15.98 9.16
C TRP A 196 0.43 17.11 8.12
N THR A 197 -0.67 17.56 7.50
CA THR A 197 -0.67 18.75 6.63
C THR A 197 -0.57 20.05 7.45
N SER A 198 0.35 20.95 7.08
CA SER A 198 0.39 22.32 7.64
C SER A 198 -0.59 23.25 6.92
N THR A 199 -1.04 24.34 7.55
CA THR A 199 -1.95 25.31 6.90
C THR A 199 -1.37 25.89 5.61
N PHE A 200 -0.06 26.14 5.56
CA PHE A 200 0.64 26.57 4.34
C PHE A 200 0.58 25.50 3.25
N ALA A 201 0.86 24.24 3.61
CA ALA A 201 0.78 23.12 2.67
C ALA A 201 -0.64 22.93 2.13
N ALA A 202 -1.67 22.95 2.97
CA ALA A 202 -3.07 22.87 2.54
C ALA A 202 -3.42 23.98 1.53
N GLN A 203 -3.09 25.24 1.84
CA GLN A 203 -3.33 26.37 0.93
C GLN A 203 -2.57 26.26 -0.40
N MET A 204 -1.37 25.69 -0.39
CA MET A 204 -0.58 25.42 -1.60
C MET A 204 -1.23 24.32 -2.46
N LEU A 205 -1.72 23.25 -1.82
CA LEU A 205 -2.44 22.16 -2.49
C LEU A 205 -3.77 22.62 -3.11
N ASP A 206 -4.53 23.45 -2.37
CA ASP A 206 -5.79 24.05 -2.85
C ASP A 206 -5.58 24.99 -4.05
N ALA A 207 -4.47 25.76 -4.06
CA ALA A 207 -4.15 26.71 -5.12
C ALA A 207 -3.50 26.06 -6.35
N TYR A 208 -2.82 24.94 -6.17
CA TYR A 208 -2.01 24.27 -7.19
C TYR A 208 -2.19 22.74 -7.10
N PRO A 209 -3.36 22.21 -7.51
CA PRO A 209 -3.61 20.77 -7.52
C PRO A 209 -2.63 20.04 -8.45
N LEU A 210 -2.36 18.77 -8.14
CA LEU A 210 -1.69 17.86 -9.06
C LEU A 210 -2.72 17.28 -10.03
N GLU A 211 -2.42 17.39 -11.33
CA GLU A 211 -3.17 16.80 -12.46
C GLU A 211 -2.30 15.73 -13.16
#